data_AF-A0A531KS71-F1
#
_entry.id   AF-A0A531KS71-F1
#
_cell.length_a   1.000
_cell.length_b   1.000
_cell.length_c   1.000
_cell.angle_alpha   90.00
_cell.angle_beta   90.00
_cell.angle_gamma   90.00
#
_symmetry.space_group_name_H-M   'P 1'
#
loop_
_entity.id
_entity.type
_entity.pdbx_description
1 polymer ?
#
loop_
_entity_poly.entity_id
_entity_poly.type
_entity_poly.pdbx_seq_one_letter_code
_entity_poly.pdbx_strand_id
1 'polypeptide(L)'
;PIVGGQTPVDIARRAVQAAKLGGHDVVILDTAGRTHIDEPLMVEMADIKKVSSPHEILLVADSLTGQDAVNLAKSFDERVGITGLVLTRMDGDGRGGAALSMRAVTGKPIKLIGTGEKMDGLEEFHPKRIADRILGMGDIISLVEKAAENIDAEQAAAMAKKMQSGKFDLNDLAGQLQQMSKMGGMGGIMGMMPGMGKMKDQMAAAGLDDKMFGRQLAIISSMTKAERANPDILKHSRKKRIAAGSGTDAAEINKLLKMHRGMADMMK
;
A
#
# COMPACT_ATOMS: atom_id res chain seq x y z
N PRO A 1 -11.91 -8.62 -32.36
CA PRO A 1 -13.24 -9.20 -32.70
C PRO A 1 -13.29 -10.72 -32.49
N ILE A 2 -14.34 -11.21 -31.81
CA ILE A 2 -14.66 -12.64 -31.71
C ILE A 2 -15.26 -13.07 -33.05
N VAL A 3 -14.71 -14.11 -33.66
CA VAL A 3 -15.23 -14.69 -34.91
C VAL A 3 -15.91 -16.00 -34.54
N GLY A 4 -17.20 -16.13 -34.84
CA GLY A 4 -17.98 -17.32 -34.49
C GLY A 4 -17.37 -18.59 -35.11
N GLY A 5 -17.33 -19.67 -34.33
CA GLY A 5 -16.82 -20.97 -34.76
C GLY A 5 -15.29 -21.15 -34.69
N GLN A 6 -14.53 -20.15 -34.25
CA GLN A 6 -13.08 -20.29 -34.06
C GLN A 6 -12.75 -21.09 -32.80
N THR A 7 -11.74 -21.96 -32.91
CA THR A 7 -11.16 -22.67 -31.76
C THR A 7 -10.22 -21.75 -30.98
N PRO A 8 -9.89 -22.04 -29.71
CA PRO A 8 -8.87 -21.30 -28.96
C PRO A 8 -7.51 -21.22 -29.66
N VAL A 9 -7.14 -22.28 -30.39
CA VAL A 9 -5.92 -22.35 -31.21
C VAL A 9 -5.96 -21.35 -32.36
N ASP A 10 -7.10 -21.22 -33.04
CA ASP A 10 -7.28 -20.24 -34.13
C ASP A 10 -7.22 -18.80 -33.61
N ILE A 11 -7.82 -18.57 -32.44
CA ILE A 11 -7.81 -17.26 -31.77
C ILE A 11 -6.37 -16.89 -31.37
N ALA A 12 -5.63 -17.80 -30.75
CA ALA A 12 -4.25 -17.58 -30.34
C ALA A 12 -3.34 -17.26 -31.54
N ARG A 13 -3.44 -18.05 -32.62
CA ARG A 13 -2.66 -17.83 -33.85
C ARG A 13 -2.94 -16.44 -34.44
N ARG A 14 -4.22 -16.08 -34.54
CA ARG A 14 -4.65 -14.78 -35.07
C ARG A 14 -4.21 -13.62 -34.18
N ALA A 15 -4.30 -13.77 -32.86
CA ALA A 15 -3.87 -12.75 -31.91
C ALA A 15 -2.37 -12.46 -32.04
N VAL A 16 -1.53 -13.50 -32.10
CA VAL A 16 -0.07 -13.35 -32.28
C VAL A 16 0.26 -12.73 -33.64
N GLN A 17 -0.42 -13.15 -34.71
CA GLN A 17 -0.21 -12.56 -36.03
C GLN A 17 -0.61 -11.07 -36.07
N ALA A 18 -1.77 -10.72 -35.52
CA ALA A 18 -2.23 -9.35 -35.44
C ALA A 18 -1.27 -8.49 -34.61
N ALA A 19 -0.78 -9.01 -33.49
CA ALA A 19 0.19 -8.31 -32.66
C ALA A 19 1.51 -8.02 -33.38
N LYS A 20 2.04 -9.01 -34.12
CA LYS A 20 3.24 -8.86 -34.95
C LYS A 20 3.06 -7.81 -36.05
N LEU A 21 1.93 -7.85 -36.76
CA LEU A 21 1.63 -6.87 -37.82
C LEU A 21 1.37 -5.47 -37.28
N GLY A 22 0.81 -5.37 -36.07
CA GLY A 22 0.55 -4.11 -35.38
C GLY A 22 1.76 -3.51 -34.65
N GLY A 23 2.89 -4.22 -34.59
CA GLY A 23 4.09 -3.75 -33.90
C GLY A 23 3.95 -3.71 -32.37
N HIS A 24 3.17 -4.60 -31.78
CA HIS A 24 3.04 -4.70 -30.32
C HIS A 24 4.22 -5.46 -29.70
N ASP A 25 4.77 -4.94 -28.60
CA ASP A 25 5.88 -5.57 -27.88
C ASP A 25 5.43 -6.75 -27.01
N VAL A 26 4.23 -6.67 -26.41
CA VAL A 26 3.73 -7.63 -25.44
C VAL A 26 2.36 -8.16 -25.86
N VAL A 27 2.20 -9.48 -25.80
CA VAL A 27 0.94 -10.19 -26.04
C VAL A 27 0.67 -11.08 -24.85
N ILE A 28 -0.50 -10.92 -24.25
CA ILE A 28 -0.98 -11.77 -23.16
C ILE A 28 -2.13 -12.60 -23.73
N LEU A 29 -2.00 -13.92 -23.65
CA LEU A 29 -3.05 -14.87 -23.99
C LEU A 29 -3.67 -15.38 -22.70
N ASP A 30 -4.89 -14.94 -22.42
CA ASP A 30 -5.69 -15.48 -21.32
C ASP A 30 -6.43 -16.74 -21.81
N THR A 31 -6.28 -17.84 -21.08
CA THR A 31 -6.81 -19.16 -21.42
C THR A 31 -7.89 -19.56 -20.44
N ALA A 32 -8.78 -20.46 -20.84
CA ALA A 32 -9.82 -20.96 -19.92
C ALA A 32 -9.19 -21.58 -18.66
N GLY A 33 -9.68 -21.16 -17.48
CA GLY A 33 -9.32 -21.77 -16.20
C GLY A 33 -10.20 -22.98 -15.87
N ARG A 34 -9.65 -23.94 -15.11
CA ARG A 34 -10.41 -25.06 -14.51
C ARG A 34 -9.88 -25.39 -13.12
N THR A 35 -10.75 -25.87 -12.24
CA THR A 35 -10.42 -26.29 -10.87
C THR A 35 -9.73 -27.65 -10.81
N HIS A 36 -9.91 -28.48 -11.84
CA HIS A 36 -9.29 -29.80 -11.93
C HIS A 36 -8.61 -29.95 -13.28
N ILE A 37 -7.56 -30.78 -13.31
CA ILE A 37 -6.89 -31.17 -14.55
C ILE A 37 -7.84 -32.07 -15.32
N ASP A 38 -8.11 -31.71 -16.56
CA ASP A 38 -8.70 -32.64 -17.53
C ASP A 38 -7.87 -32.74 -18.79
N GLU A 39 -7.91 -33.92 -19.38
CA GLU A 39 -7.14 -34.27 -20.57
C GLU A 39 -7.42 -33.35 -21.77
N PRO A 40 -8.69 -33.00 -22.09
CA PRO A 40 -8.98 -32.10 -23.20
C PRO A 40 -8.35 -30.72 -23.06
N LEU A 41 -8.38 -30.13 -21.85
CA LEU A 41 -7.76 -28.82 -21.59
C LEU A 41 -6.24 -28.90 -21.80
N MET A 42 -5.60 -29.94 -21.30
CA MET A 42 -4.15 -30.06 -21.44
C MET A 42 -3.70 -30.21 -22.90
N VAL A 43 -4.50 -30.89 -23.72
CA VAL A 43 -4.28 -30.96 -25.18
C VAL A 43 -4.46 -29.58 -25.81
N GLU A 44 -5.54 -28.86 -25.47
CA GLU A 44 -5.80 -27.51 -25.96
C GLU A 44 -4.65 -26.54 -25.61
N MET A 45 -4.14 -26.59 -24.37
CA MET A 45 -3.01 -25.76 -23.92
C MET A 45 -1.72 -26.10 -24.66
N ALA A 46 -1.45 -27.37 -24.92
CA ALA A 46 -0.30 -27.80 -25.70
C ALA A 46 -0.38 -27.31 -27.16
N ASP A 47 -1.58 -27.35 -27.76
CA ASP A 47 -1.82 -26.84 -29.11
C ASP A 47 -1.69 -25.31 -29.17
N ILE A 48 -2.22 -24.58 -28.19
CA ILE A 48 -2.05 -23.12 -28.07
C ILE A 48 -0.56 -22.79 -27.95
N LYS A 49 0.19 -23.48 -27.09
CA LYS A 49 1.65 -23.29 -26.94
C LYS A 49 2.36 -23.49 -28.28
N LYS A 50 2.03 -24.54 -29.01
CA LYS A 50 2.67 -24.86 -30.30
C LYS A 50 2.47 -23.77 -31.34
N VAL A 51 1.27 -23.18 -31.43
CA VAL A 51 0.97 -22.14 -32.43
C VAL A 51 1.41 -20.74 -32.01
N SER A 52 1.49 -20.47 -30.71
CA SER A 52 1.85 -19.14 -30.19
C SER A 52 3.33 -19.00 -29.84
N SER A 53 4.05 -20.10 -29.60
CA SER A 53 5.47 -20.12 -29.19
C SER A 53 5.79 -19.07 -28.11
N PRO A 54 5.11 -19.13 -26.94
CA PRO A 54 5.21 -18.10 -25.92
C PRO A 54 6.61 -18.09 -25.27
N HIS A 55 7.10 -16.89 -24.96
CA HIS A 55 8.33 -16.72 -24.17
C HIS A 55 8.11 -17.06 -22.69
N GLU A 56 6.89 -16.83 -22.20
CA GLU A 56 6.51 -17.00 -20.80
C GLU A 56 5.17 -17.72 -20.72
N ILE A 57 5.08 -18.73 -19.85
CA ILE A 57 3.86 -19.48 -19.53
C ILE A 57 3.69 -19.40 -18.01
N LEU A 58 2.74 -18.58 -17.58
CA LEU A 58 2.49 -18.32 -16.17
C LEU A 58 1.29 -19.14 -15.70
N LEU A 59 1.50 -19.99 -14.70
CA LEU A 59 0.40 -20.66 -14.02
C LEU A 59 -0.14 -19.76 -12.91
N VAL A 60 -1.40 -19.37 -13.04
CA VAL A 60 -2.12 -18.60 -12.03
C VAL A 60 -2.81 -19.58 -11.08
N ALA A 61 -2.44 -19.52 -9.80
CA ALA A 61 -2.99 -20.38 -8.77
C ALA A 61 -3.43 -19.56 -7.56
N ASP A 62 -4.44 -20.06 -6.86
CA ASP A 62 -4.93 -19.43 -5.66
C ASP A 62 -4.09 -19.84 -4.43
N SER A 63 -3.71 -18.87 -3.61
CA SER A 63 -2.89 -19.06 -2.42
C SER A 63 -3.55 -19.89 -1.32
N LEU A 64 -4.88 -19.97 -1.29
CA LEU A 64 -5.64 -20.81 -0.36
C LEU A 64 -5.71 -22.28 -0.81
N THR A 65 -5.39 -22.56 -2.07
CA THR A 65 -5.47 -23.91 -2.61
C THR A 65 -4.27 -24.72 -2.10
N GLY A 66 -4.56 -25.71 -1.25
CA GLY A 66 -3.55 -26.51 -0.54
C GLY A 66 -2.83 -27.54 -1.42
N GLN A 67 -2.94 -28.82 -1.08
CA GLN A 67 -2.23 -29.91 -1.78
C GLN A 67 -2.65 -30.05 -3.25
N ASP A 68 -3.88 -29.68 -3.60
CA ASP A 68 -4.39 -29.78 -4.98
C ASP A 68 -3.65 -28.84 -5.94
N ALA A 69 -3.24 -27.66 -5.47
CA ALA A 69 -2.45 -26.73 -6.28
C ALA A 69 -1.09 -27.31 -6.66
N VAL A 70 -0.52 -28.16 -5.79
CA VAL A 70 0.78 -28.81 -6.04
C VAL A 70 0.66 -29.81 -7.19
N ASN A 71 -0.38 -30.64 -7.18
CA ASN A 71 -0.66 -31.61 -8.25
C ASN A 71 -0.98 -30.91 -9.58
N LEU A 72 -1.77 -29.82 -9.51
CA LEU A 72 -2.06 -28.97 -10.65
C LEU A 72 -0.78 -28.41 -11.26
N ALA A 73 0.07 -27.78 -10.44
CA ALA A 73 1.29 -27.13 -10.91
C ALA A 73 2.27 -28.12 -11.53
N LYS A 74 2.42 -29.31 -10.94
CA LYS A 74 3.25 -30.39 -11.50
C LYS A 74 2.74 -30.83 -12.87
N SER A 75 1.44 -31.09 -13.00
CA SER A 75 0.87 -31.61 -14.24
C SER A 75 0.90 -30.59 -15.38
N PHE A 76 0.73 -29.31 -15.05
CA PHE A 76 0.90 -28.23 -16.02
C PHE A 76 2.35 -28.07 -16.46
N ASP A 77 3.30 -28.17 -15.53
CA ASP A 77 4.72 -28.08 -15.87
C ASP A 77 5.18 -29.23 -16.77
N GLU A 78 4.81 -30.47 -16.44
CA GLU A 78 5.21 -31.66 -17.22
C GLU A 78 4.72 -31.60 -18.67
N ARG A 79 3.57 -30.96 -18.91
CA ARG A 79 2.86 -31.05 -20.18
C ARG A 79 3.00 -29.80 -21.05
N VAL A 80 2.95 -28.63 -20.42
CA VAL A 80 3.01 -27.33 -21.09
C VAL A 80 4.31 -26.61 -20.77
N GLY A 81 5.05 -27.00 -19.73
CA GLY A 81 6.35 -26.40 -19.37
C GLY A 81 6.19 -24.95 -18.92
N ILE A 82 5.77 -24.77 -17.68
CA ILE A 82 5.54 -23.44 -17.12
C ILE A 82 6.89 -22.76 -16.82
N THR A 83 6.92 -21.43 -16.93
CA THR A 83 8.12 -20.61 -16.71
C THR A 83 8.04 -19.83 -15.40
N GLY A 84 6.83 -19.63 -14.87
CA GLY A 84 6.62 -18.95 -13.61
C GLY A 84 5.24 -19.19 -13.03
N LEU A 85 5.08 -18.79 -11.76
CA LEU A 85 3.85 -18.88 -11.00
C LEU A 85 3.33 -17.47 -10.68
N VAL A 86 2.01 -17.33 -10.63
CA VAL A 86 1.30 -16.15 -10.13
C VAL A 86 0.35 -16.61 -9.04
N LEU A 87 0.41 -15.97 -7.87
CA LEU A 87 -0.42 -16.37 -6.72
C LEU A 87 -1.47 -15.32 -6.40
N THR A 88 -2.74 -15.67 -6.52
CA THR A 88 -3.85 -14.75 -6.24
C THR A 88 -4.37 -14.90 -4.81
N ARG A 89 -5.17 -13.92 -4.37
CA ARG A 89 -5.83 -13.88 -3.05
C ARG A 89 -4.85 -13.94 -1.87
N MET A 90 -3.64 -13.40 -2.07
CA MET A 90 -2.61 -13.36 -1.05
C MET A 90 -2.98 -12.40 0.10
N ASP A 91 -3.99 -11.57 -0.04
CA ASP A 91 -4.57 -10.71 1.00
C ASP A 91 -5.38 -11.48 2.06
N GLY A 92 -5.82 -12.70 1.76
CA GLY A 92 -6.53 -13.55 2.73
C GLY A 92 -5.65 -14.12 3.84
N ASP A 93 -6.28 -14.88 4.75
CA ASP A 93 -5.63 -15.59 5.88
C ASP A 93 -4.70 -16.75 5.45
N GLY A 94 -4.56 -16.97 4.14
CA GLY A 94 -3.62 -17.92 3.58
C GLY A 94 -2.18 -17.50 3.89
N ARG A 95 -1.52 -18.19 4.83
CA ARG A 95 -0.10 -17.99 5.19
C ARG A 95 0.88 -18.43 4.09
N GLY A 96 0.55 -18.24 2.81
CA GLY A 96 1.45 -18.50 1.68
C GLY A 96 2.00 -19.94 1.56
N GLY A 97 1.47 -20.92 2.30
CA GLY A 97 2.01 -22.28 2.31
C GLY A 97 1.92 -22.97 0.94
N ALA A 98 0.86 -22.68 0.19
CA ALA A 98 0.69 -23.16 -1.19
C ALA A 98 1.82 -22.66 -2.11
N ALA A 99 2.28 -21.42 -1.92
CA ALA A 99 3.40 -20.82 -2.66
C ALA A 99 4.67 -21.65 -2.53
N LEU A 100 5.00 -22.03 -1.28
CA LEU A 100 6.19 -22.79 -0.97
C LEU A 100 6.12 -24.19 -1.60
N SER A 101 4.98 -24.85 -1.48
CA SER A 101 4.77 -26.20 -2.02
C SER A 101 4.82 -26.23 -3.54
N MET A 102 4.17 -25.27 -4.23
CA MET A 102 4.21 -25.18 -5.69
C MET A 102 5.62 -24.89 -6.20
N ARG A 103 6.34 -23.97 -5.58
CA ARG A 103 7.74 -23.69 -5.93
C ARG A 103 8.63 -24.91 -5.69
N ALA A 104 8.43 -25.62 -4.58
CA ALA A 104 9.23 -26.80 -4.25
C ALA A 104 9.04 -27.94 -5.27
N VAL A 105 7.82 -28.13 -5.79
CA VAL A 105 7.52 -29.21 -6.74
C VAL A 105 7.84 -28.85 -8.18
N THR A 106 7.54 -27.63 -8.61
CA THR A 106 7.79 -27.20 -10.00
C THR A 106 9.20 -26.64 -10.22
N GLY A 107 9.88 -26.20 -9.16
CA GLY A 107 11.15 -25.49 -9.25
C GLY A 107 11.06 -24.10 -9.90
N LYS A 108 9.87 -23.64 -10.28
CA LYS A 108 9.71 -22.37 -11.02
C LYS A 108 9.60 -21.17 -10.07
N PRO A 109 10.07 -19.99 -10.49
CA PRO A 109 9.92 -18.78 -9.71
C PRO A 109 8.45 -18.35 -9.63
N ILE A 110 8.05 -17.85 -8.45
CA ILE A 110 6.83 -17.06 -8.33
C ILE A 110 7.20 -15.64 -8.75
N LYS A 111 6.49 -15.10 -9.74
CA LYS A 111 6.80 -13.78 -10.32
C LYS A 111 5.90 -12.68 -9.77
N LEU A 112 4.62 -12.98 -9.58
CA LEU A 112 3.60 -12.01 -9.21
C LEU A 112 2.68 -12.54 -8.10
N ILE A 113 2.13 -11.63 -7.33
CA ILE A 113 1.08 -11.89 -6.33
C ILE A 113 -0.11 -10.96 -6.53
N GLY A 114 -1.32 -11.50 -6.36
CA GLY A 114 -2.56 -10.74 -6.30
C GLY A 114 -2.96 -10.49 -4.85
N THR A 115 -2.96 -9.24 -4.42
CA THR A 115 -3.33 -8.74 -3.08
C THR A 115 -4.70 -8.03 -3.06
N GLY A 116 -5.46 -8.12 -4.14
CA GLY A 116 -6.82 -7.60 -4.21
C GLY A 116 -7.49 -7.87 -5.56
N GLU A 117 -8.74 -7.45 -5.68
CA GLU A 117 -9.56 -7.65 -6.90
C GLU A 117 -9.38 -6.54 -7.94
N LYS A 118 -8.76 -5.43 -7.55
CA LYS A 118 -8.55 -4.26 -8.42
C LYS A 118 -7.27 -4.40 -9.24
N MET A 119 -7.14 -3.60 -10.30
CA MET A 119 -5.98 -3.59 -11.19
C MET A 119 -4.66 -3.21 -10.50
N ASP A 120 -4.73 -2.44 -9.42
CA ASP A 120 -3.59 -2.06 -8.57
C ASP A 120 -3.23 -3.16 -7.55
N GLY A 121 -4.01 -4.24 -7.47
CA GLY A 121 -3.77 -5.38 -6.59
C GLY A 121 -2.82 -6.43 -7.14
N LEU A 122 -2.10 -6.18 -8.23
CA LEU A 122 -1.10 -7.09 -8.77
C LEU A 122 0.31 -6.55 -8.47
N GLU A 123 1.06 -7.27 -7.64
CA GLU A 123 2.37 -6.87 -7.15
C GLU A 123 3.45 -7.88 -7.54
N GLU A 124 4.72 -7.44 -7.54
CA GLU A 124 5.87 -8.34 -7.70
C GLU A 124 6.03 -9.25 -6.47
N PHE A 125 6.38 -10.52 -6.70
CA PHE A 125 6.65 -11.44 -5.61
C PHE A 125 8.00 -11.15 -4.96
N HIS A 126 7.98 -10.75 -3.70
CA HIS A 126 9.18 -10.58 -2.88
C HIS A 126 9.29 -11.68 -1.81
N PRO A 127 10.22 -12.66 -1.97
CA PRO A 127 10.33 -13.81 -1.06
C PRO A 127 10.49 -13.42 0.41
N LYS A 128 11.25 -12.35 0.68
CA LYS A 128 11.52 -11.85 2.04
C LYS A 128 10.24 -11.36 2.73
N ARG A 129 9.45 -10.52 2.04
CA ARG A 129 8.17 -9.99 2.56
C ARG A 129 7.18 -11.11 2.88
N ILE A 130 7.11 -12.11 2.01
CA ILE A 130 6.25 -13.28 2.25
C ILE A 130 6.75 -14.11 3.42
N ALA A 131 8.05 -14.38 3.52
CA ALA A 131 8.62 -15.08 4.67
C ALA A 131 8.34 -14.35 5.99
N ASP A 132 8.54 -13.03 6.03
CA ASP A 132 8.27 -12.21 7.21
C ASP A 132 6.78 -12.25 7.59
N ARG A 133 5.87 -12.21 6.61
CA ARG A 133 4.42 -12.36 6.84
C ARG A 133 4.06 -13.74 7.38
N ILE A 134 4.66 -14.82 6.86
CA ILE A 134 4.44 -16.19 7.35
C ILE A 134 4.92 -16.34 8.79
N LEU A 135 6.07 -15.75 9.11
CA LEU A 135 6.66 -15.76 10.44
C LEU A 135 5.99 -14.80 11.43
N GLY A 136 4.95 -14.07 11.00
CA GLY A 136 4.23 -13.10 11.85
C GLY A 136 5.01 -11.82 12.15
N MET A 137 6.11 -11.57 11.43
CA MET A 137 6.91 -10.34 11.51
C MET A 137 6.50 -9.28 10.47
N GLY A 138 5.63 -9.63 9.53
CA GLY A 138 5.23 -8.81 8.38
C GLY A 138 4.34 -7.59 8.68
N ASP A 139 3.63 -7.58 9.81
CA ASP A 139 2.77 -6.44 10.18
C ASP A 139 3.58 -5.20 10.56
N ILE A 140 4.79 -5.37 11.10
CA ILE A 140 5.66 -4.24 11.44
C ILE A 140 6.34 -3.69 10.18
N ILE A 141 6.80 -4.56 9.27
CA ILE A 141 7.52 -4.13 8.06
C ILE A 141 6.56 -3.50 7.05
N SER A 142 5.34 -4.01 6.87
CA SER A 142 4.38 -3.39 5.94
C SER A 142 3.81 -2.07 6.45
N LEU A 143 3.63 -1.91 7.78
CA LEU A 143 3.32 -0.61 8.39
C LEU A 143 4.49 0.36 8.22
N VAL A 144 5.73 -0.11 8.32
CA VAL A 144 6.93 0.71 8.06
C VAL A 144 7.09 1.04 6.58
N GLU A 145 6.74 0.15 5.65
CA GLU A 145 6.83 0.37 4.19
C GLU A 145 5.70 1.27 3.66
N LYS A 146 4.44 1.07 4.08
CA LYS A 146 3.33 1.99 3.76
C LYS A 146 3.47 3.35 4.46
N ALA A 147 4.12 3.38 5.63
CA ALA A 147 4.58 4.62 6.23
C ALA A 147 5.74 5.23 5.44
N ALA A 148 6.68 4.43 4.93
CA ALA A 148 7.83 4.89 4.14
C ALA A 148 7.42 5.48 2.77
N GLU A 149 6.34 4.99 2.13
CA GLU A 149 5.81 5.63 0.91
C GLU A 149 5.25 7.04 1.16
N ASN A 150 4.87 7.34 2.40
CA ASN A 150 4.35 8.66 2.81
C ASN A 150 5.32 9.48 3.67
N ILE A 151 6.51 8.95 3.94
CA ILE A 151 7.51 9.60 4.77
C ILE A 151 8.82 9.67 3.98
N ASP A 152 9.09 10.89 3.51
CA ASP A 152 10.39 11.34 3.04
C ASP A 152 11.48 10.85 4.03
N ALA A 153 12.30 9.88 3.61
CA ALA A 153 13.27 9.18 4.47
C ALA A 153 14.25 10.16 5.15
N GLU A 154 14.44 11.33 4.55
CA GLU A 154 15.23 12.43 5.10
C GLU A 154 14.54 13.10 6.30
N GLN A 155 13.21 13.26 6.24
CA GLN A 155 12.40 13.79 7.35
C GLN A 155 12.32 12.82 8.52
N ALA A 156 12.23 11.51 8.27
CA ALA A 156 12.25 10.49 9.32
C ALA A 156 13.57 10.49 10.10
N ALA A 157 14.70 10.53 9.39
CA ALA A 157 16.02 10.59 10.00
C ALA A 157 16.24 11.90 10.79
N ALA A 158 15.77 13.03 10.25
CA ALA A 158 15.81 14.31 10.95
C ALA A 158 14.93 14.31 12.22
N MET A 159 13.75 13.70 12.15
CA MET A 159 12.84 13.57 13.30
C MET A 159 13.43 12.66 14.38
N ALA A 160 14.01 11.51 14.02
CA ALA A 160 14.67 10.60 14.96
C ALA A 160 15.88 11.27 15.67
N LYS A 161 16.69 12.02 14.91
CA LYS A 161 17.84 12.78 15.46
C LYS A 161 17.39 13.90 16.40
N LYS A 162 16.27 14.58 16.10
CA LYS A 162 15.70 15.60 16.98
C LYS A 162 15.08 15.01 18.23
N MET A 163 14.41 13.86 18.11
CA MET A 163 13.84 13.13 19.24
C MET A 163 14.94 12.67 20.23
N GLN A 164 16.08 12.19 19.73
CA GLN A 164 17.28 11.92 20.55
C GLN A 164 17.84 13.16 21.26
N SER A 165 17.67 14.35 20.69
CA SER A 165 18.17 15.61 21.27
C SER A 165 17.27 16.18 22.38
N GLY A 166 16.08 15.60 22.61
CA GLY A 166 15.12 16.03 23.64
C GLY A 166 14.54 17.43 23.42
N LYS A 167 14.71 18.02 22.24
CA LYS A 167 14.24 19.38 21.90
C LYS A 167 13.05 19.30 20.95
N PHE A 168 11.86 19.33 21.51
CA PHE A 168 10.61 19.45 20.76
C PHE A 168 10.21 20.93 20.64
N ASP A 169 10.30 21.52 19.46
CA ASP A 169 10.01 22.93 19.21
C ASP A 169 8.67 23.16 18.47
N LEU A 170 8.30 24.40 18.18
CA LEU A 170 7.04 24.69 17.47
C LEU A 170 7.08 24.36 15.97
N ASN A 171 8.26 24.17 15.37
CA ASN A 171 8.37 23.67 14.00
C ASN A 171 8.00 22.18 13.96
N ASP A 172 8.41 21.42 14.98
CA ASP A 172 8.06 20.01 15.10
C ASP A 172 6.55 19.84 15.33
N LEU A 173 5.96 20.70 16.18
CA LEU A 173 4.50 20.75 16.35
C LEU A 173 3.78 21.10 15.04
N ALA A 174 4.29 22.08 14.26
CA ALA A 174 3.70 22.42 12.97
C ALA A 174 3.73 21.25 11.98
N GLY A 175 4.84 20.50 11.93
CA GLY A 175 4.97 19.31 11.08
C GLY A 175 3.93 18.24 11.45
N GLN A 176 3.76 17.96 12.75
CA GLN A 176 2.74 17.03 13.24
C GLN A 176 1.33 17.47 12.86
N LEU A 177 1.01 18.76 13.04
CA LEU A 177 -0.30 19.30 12.67
C LEU A 177 -0.57 19.23 11.16
N GLN A 178 0.46 19.44 10.32
CA GLN A 178 0.36 19.28 8.86
C GLN A 178 0.12 17.83 8.45
N GLN A 179 0.83 16.88 9.08
CA GLN A 179 0.66 15.46 8.79
C GLN A 179 -0.75 14.98 9.18
N MET A 180 -1.23 15.37 10.36
CA MET A 180 -2.61 15.06 10.78
C MET A 180 -3.65 15.71 9.85
N SER A 181 -3.42 16.93 9.39
CA SER A 181 -4.30 17.59 8.41
C SER A 181 -4.34 16.82 7.08
N LYS A 182 -3.22 16.26 6.61
CA LYS A 182 -3.16 15.45 5.38
C LYS A 182 -3.89 14.11 5.50
N MET A 183 -3.92 13.52 6.70
CA MET A 183 -4.61 12.26 6.98
C MET A 183 -6.13 12.41 7.21
N GLY A 184 -6.71 13.57 6.90
CA GLY A 184 -8.15 13.83 7.06
C GLY A 184 -8.53 14.36 8.45
N GLY A 185 -7.59 15.04 9.13
CA GLY A 185 -7.84 15.72 10.40
C GLY A 185 -8.22 14.77 11.53
N MET A 186 -9.01 15.26 12.48
CA MET A 186 -9.42 14.46 13.64
C MET A 186 -10.38 13.33 13.24
N GLY A 187 -11.14 13.52 12.15
CA GLY A 187 -12.05 12.53 11.59
C GLY A 187 -11.35 11.33 10.94
N GLY A 188 -10.18 11.54 10.33
CA GLY A 188 -9.37 10.46 9.76
C GLY A 188 -8.76 9.55 10.82
N ILE A 189 -8.19 10.12 11.88
CA ILE A 189 -7.59 9.37 13.00
C ILE A 189 -8.66 8.59 13.78
N MET A 190 -9.82 9.20 14.04
CA MET A 190 -10.92 8.53 14.75
C MET A 190 -11.55 7.40 13.91
N GLY A 191 -11.47 7.48 12.57
CA GLY A 191 -11.90 6.43 11.65
C GLY A 191 -11.00 5.18 11.64
N MET A 192 -9.78 5.28 12.16
CA MET A 192 -8.83 4.17 12.24
C MET A 192 -8.86 3.42 13.60
N MET A 193 -9.60 3.92 14.60
CA MET A 193 -9.64 3.34 15.94
C MET A 193 -10.78 2.30 16.06
N PRO A 194 -10.50 1.02 16.40
CA PRO A 194 -11.52 -0.02 16.47
C PRO A 194 -12.59 0.30 17.52
N GLY A 195 -13.88 0.20 17.16
CA GLY A 195 -14.99 0.32 18.11
C GLY A 195 -15.60 1.73 18.28
N MET A 196 -15.09 2.77 17.61
CA MET A 196 -15.58 4.15 17.74
C MET A 196 -16.43 4.67 16.56
N GLY A 197 -16.72 3.82 15.56
CA GLY A 197 -17.45 4.21 14.34
C GLY A 197 -18.83 4.84 14.57
N LYS A 198 -19.54 4.47 15.65
CA LYS A 198 -20.86 5.05 15.99
C LYS A 198 -20.80 6.45 16.61
N MET A 199 -19.62 6.89 17.04
CA MET A 199 -19.39 8.22 17.63
C MET A 199 -18.95 9.26 16.58
N LYS A 200 -18.60 8.79 15.38
CA LYS A 200 -18.18 9.58 14.21
C LYS A 200 -19.28 10.55 13.77
N ASP A 201 -20.52 10.07 13.67
CA ASP A 201 -21.65 10.87 13.18
C ASP A 201 -22.13 11.91 14.19
N GLN A 202 -22.05 11.60 15.50
CA GLN A 202 -22.40 12.54 16.58
C GLN A 202 -21.36 13.65 16.77
N MET A 203 -20.07 13.37 16.52
CA MET A 203 -18.99 14.35 16.62
C MET A 203 -18.85 15.21 15.35
N ALA A 204 -19.17 14.67 14.17
CA ALA A 204 -19.31 15.45 12.94
C ALA A 204 -20.47 16.46 13.04
N ALA A 205 -21.58 16.08 13.70
CA ALA A 205 -22.70 16.97 14.00
C ALA A 205 -22.35 18.07 15.02
N ALA A 206 -21.30 17.89 15.83
CA ALA A 206 -20.81 18.88 16.81
C ALA A 206 -19.84 19.92 16.21
N GLY A 207 -19.54 19.85 14.90
CA GLY A 207 -18.77 20.90 14.21
C GLY A 207 -17.33 21.04 14.69
N LEU A 208 -16.67 19.95 15.11
CA LEU A 208 -15.25 19.96 15.43
C LEU A 208 -14.45 20.16 14.13
N ASP A 209 -14.12 21.43 13.93
CA ASP A 209 -13.73 22.08 12.70
C ASP A 209 -12.31 21.68 12.27
N ASP A 210 -12.15 21.10 11.07
CA ASP A 210 -10.84 20.94 10.43
C ASP A 210 -10.07 22.28 10.33
N LYS A 211 -10.80 23.41 10.39
CA LYS A 211 -10.23 24.76 10.48
C LYS A 211 -9.42 24.99 11.75
N MET A 212 -9.58 24.21 12.82
CA MET A 212 -8.80 24.36 14.05
C MET A 212 -7.31 24.08 13.78
N PHE A 213 -6.99 23.03 13.00
CA PHE A 213 -5.61 22.74 12.60
C PHE A 213 -5.05 23.85 11.71
N GLY A 214 -5.86 24.32 10.74
CA GLY A 214 -5.49 25.45 9.88
C GLY A 214 -5.16 26.73 10.66
N ARG A 215 -5.96 27.07 11.68
CA ARG A 215 -5.71 28.24 12.56
C ARG A 215 -4.42 28.08 13.36
N GLN A 216 -4.15 26.89 13.90
CA GLN A 216 -2.90 26.63 14.62
C GLN A 216 -1.68 26.74 13.70
N LEU A 217 -1.77 26.25 12.47
CA LEU A 217 -0.73 26.40 11.46
C LEU A 217 -0.51 27.88 11.08
N ALA A 218 -1.59 28.67 10.97
CA ALA A 218 -1.49 30.11 10.73
C ALA A 218 -0.79 30.86 11.87
N ILE A 219 -1.09 30.50 13.13
CA ILE A 219 -0.41 31.04 14.32
C ILE A 219 1.09 30.76 14.27
N ILE A 220 1.49 29.50 14.02
CA ILE A 220 2.92 29.13 13.97
C ILE A 220 3.62 29.82 12.79
N SER A 221 2.94 29.89 11.64
CA SER A 221 3.45 30.57 10.44
C SER A 221 3.73 32.05 10.65
N SER A 222 2.97 32.70 11.55
CA SER A 222 3.13 34.12 11.93
C SER A 222 4.28 34.39 12.94
N MET A 223 5.01 33.34 13.35
CA MET A 223 6.18 33.44 14.21
C MET A 223 7.48 33.49 13.41
N THR A 224 8.50 34.13 13.99
CA THR A 224 9.88 34.10 13.49
C THR A 224 10.58 32.79 13.85
N LYS A 225 11.67 32.46 13.15
CA LYS A 225 12.47 31.23 13.42
C LYS A 225 12.90 31.12 14.89
N ALA A 226 13.32 32.24 15.50
CA ALA A 226 13.73 32.28 16.90
C ALA A 226 12.57 32.02 17.87
N GLU A 227 11.38 32.52 17.57
CA GLU A 227 10.17 32.30 18.38
C GLU A 227 9.64 30.87 18.26
N ARG A 228 9.84 30.22 17.11
CA ARG A 228 9.47 28.80 16.94
C ARG A 228 10.42 27.86 17.67
N ALA A 229 11.71 28.16 17.63
CA ALA A 229 12.74 27.37 18.31
C ALA A 229 12.69 27.53 19.84
N ASN A 230 12.26 28.69 20.34
CA ASN A 230 12.13 28.95 21.78
C ASN A 230 10.80 29.67 22.09
N PRO A 231 9.74 28.92 22.45
CA PRO A 231 8.43 29.48 22.77
C PRO A 231 8.40 30.38 24.01
N ASP A 232 9.37 30.27 24.92
CA ASP A 232 9.37 31.02 26.18
C ASP A 232 9.62 32.53 25.98
N ILE A 233 10.15 32.93 24.82
CA ILE A 233 10.35 34.35 24.49
C ILE A 233 9.05 35.05 24.08
N LEU A 234 7.94 34.30 23.89
CA LEU A 234 6.64 34.81 23.46
C LEU A 234 5.93 35.56 24.60
N LYS A 235 6.37 36.80 24.83
CA LYS A 235 5.72 37.76 25.72
C LYS A 235 4.58 38.52 25.02
N HIS A 236 3.90 39.40 25.77
CA HIS A 236 2.69 40.12 25.32
C HIS A 236 2.84 40.83 23.95
N SER A 237 3.93 41.59 23.75
CA SER A 237 4.17 42.31 22.48
C SER A 237 4.26 41.37 21.27
N ARG A 238 4.94 40.22 21.41
CA ARG A 238 5.08 39.23 20.33
C ARG A 238 3.77 38.50 20.06
N LYS A 239 3.01 38.16 21.11
CA LYS A 239 1.67 37.56 20.98
C LYS A 239 0.71 38.49 20.24
N LYS A 240 0.77 39.80 20.49
CA LYS A 240 -0.05 40.80 19.78
C LYS A 240 0.27 40.84 18.29
N ARG A 241 1.56 40.80 17.91
CA ARG A 241 1.98 40.73 16.51
C ARG A 241 1.52 39.45 15.82
N ILE A 242 1.70 38.30 16.49
CA ILE A 242 1.31 36.99 15.96
C ILE A 242 -0.21 36.95 15.75
N ALA A 243 -0.99 37.34 16.75
CA ALA A 243 -2.45 37.42 16.70
C ALA A 243 -2.95 38.24 15.48
N ALA A 244 -2.35 39.42 15.25
CA ALA A 244 -2.66 40.24 14.08
C ALA A 244 -2.28 39.57 12.75
N GLY A 245 -1.17 38.83 12.71
CA GLY A 245 -0.69 38.14 11.51
C GLY A 245 -1.48 36.86 11.17
N SER A 246 -1.99 36.15 12.18
CA SER A 246 -2.77 34.92 11.99
C SER A 246 -4.28 35.14 11.97
N GLY A 247 -4.76 36.35 12.25
CA GLY A 247 -6.20 36.65 12.38
C GLY A 247 -6.83 35.97 13.59
N THR A 248 -6.05 35.73 14.64
CA THR A 248 -6.44 35.02 15.87
C THR A 248 -6.28 35.92 17.08
N ASP A 249 -6.66 35.43 18.27
CA ASP A 249 -6.48 36.16 19.53
C ASP A 249 -5.32 35.62 20.39
N ALA A 250 -5.06 36.29 21.51
CA ALA A 250 -4.04 35.87 22.47
C ALA A 250 -4.42 34.56 23.21
N ALA A 251 -5.71 34.22 23.29
CA ALA A 251 -6.19 33.01 23.96
C ALA A 251 -5.88 31.77 23.11
N GLU A 252 -6.08 31.83 21.79
CA GLU A 252 -5.73 30.78 20.83
C GLU A 252 -4.21 30.52 20.83
N ILE A 253 -3.40 31.58 20.92
CA ILE A 253 -1.94 31.44 21.06
C ILE A 253 -1.58 30.74 22.38
N ASN A 254 -2.21 31.09 23.50
CA ASN A 254 -1.96 30.41 24.78
C ASN A 254 -2.39 28.94 24.76
N LYS A 255 -3.49 28.63 24.07
CA LYS A 255 -3.96 27.25 23.88
C LYS A 255 -2.94 26.42 23.09
N LEU A 256 -2.37 27.00 22.03
CA LEU A 256 -1.31 26.36 21.25
C LEU A 256 -0.04 26.13 22.09
N LEU A 257 0.38 27.10 22.90
CA LEU A 257 1.54 26.94 23.78
C LEU A 257 1.32 25.88 24.86
N LYS A 258 0.09 25.75 25.38
CA LYS A 258 -0.27 24.69 26.32
C LYS A 258 -0.20 23.32 25.65
N MET A 259 -0.68 23.21 24.41
CA MET A 259 -0.60 21.99 23.61
C MET A 259 0.85 21.59 23.34
N HIS A 260 1.69 22.54 22.92
CA HIS A 260 3.13 22.33 22.72
C HIS A 260 3.80 21.77 23.98
N ARG A 261 3.57 22.39 25.14
CA ARG A 261 4.14 21.92 26.42
C ARG A 261 3.67 20.51 26.78
N GLY A 262 2.38 20.23 26.64
CA GLY A 262 1.85 18.90 26.93
C GLY A 262 2.48 17.81 26.06
N MET A 263 2.69 18.08 24.77
CA MET A 263 3.38 17.16 23.88
C MET A 263 4.89 17.08 24.17
N ALA A 264 5.53 18.20 24.50
CA ALA A 264 6.94 18.22 24.88
C ALA A 264 7.20 17.39 26.15
N ASP A 265 6.28 17.40 27.11
CA ASP A 265 6.40 16.65 28.36
C ASP A 265 6.15 15.14 28.18
N MET A 266 5.32 14.73 27.21
CA MET A 266 5.14 13.30 26.86
C MET A 266 6.32 12.72 26.07
N MET A 267 7.15 13.57 25.46
CA MET A 267 8.29 13.18 24.62
C MET A 267 9.64 13.21 25.37
N LYS A 268 9.65 13.68 26.63
CA LYS A 268 10.78 13.53 27.55
C LYS A 268 10.78 12.13 28.15
#